data_AF-A0A3C1YXA4-F1
#
_entry.id   AF-A0A3C1YXA4-F1
#
_cell.length_a   1.000
_cell.length_b   1.000
_cell.length_c   1.000
_cell.angle_alpha   90.00
_cell.angle_beta   90.00
_cell.angle_gamma   90.00
#
_symmetry.space_group_name_H-M   'P 1'
#
loop_
_entity.id
_entity.type
_entity.pdbx_description
1 polymer ?
#
loop_
_entity_poly.entity_id
_entity_poly.type
_entity_poly.pdbx_seq_one_letter_code
_entity_poly.pdbx_strand_id
1 'polypeptide(L)'
;MALCVLSVAGMGQAQVMGEEAELDRLRVKAEDAMGNDDAESAAMSMGRAALMAGQLAKRQSDSGLQHTFKTAEHLYRSQEHGYRAIALFRRAGGELPASAGVCGSLQLAQLELQHAQEGLNRQVQAPATNAHAARLGTVRQTTDDWTTLLESMHADFRCSR
;
A
#
# COMPACT_ATOMS: atom_id res chain seq x y z
N MET A 1 -7.40 -12.83 -50.42
CA MET A 1 -6.61 -12.53 -49.20
C MET A 1 -7.46 -11.68 -48.29
N ALA A 2 -8.00 -12.26 -47.21
CA ALA A 2 -8.75 -11.53 -46.21
C ALA A 2 -7.81 -11.21 -45.04
N LEU A 3 -7.54 -9.93 -44.80
CA LEU A 3 -6.82 -9.47 -43.61
C LEU A 3 -7.75 -9.60 -42.39
N CYS A 4 -7.46 -10.55 -41.50
CA CYS A 4 -8.03 -10.58 -40.15
C CYS A 4 -7.39 -9.47 -39.32
N VAL A 5 -8.07 -8.34 -39.19
CA VAL A 5 -7.78 -7.33 -38.16
C VAL A 5 -8.41 -7.83 -36.86
N LEU A 6 -7.65 -8.59 -36.07
CA LEU A 6 -8.06 -9.00 -34.72
C LEU A 6 -7.73 -7.89 -33.72
N SER A 7 -8.80 -7.22 -33.30
CA SER A 7 -9.04 -6.45 -32.08
C SER A 7 -7.99 -6.57 -30.95
N VAL A 8 -6.99 -5.68 -30.95
CA VAL A 8 -6.00 -5.54 -29.87
C VAL A 8 -6.58 -4.86 -28.61
N ALA A 9 -7.76 -4.24 -28.69
CA ALA A 9 -8.32 -3.43 -27.59
C ALA A 9 -8.77 -4.22 -26.35
N GLY A 10 -9.05 -5.53 -26.47
CA GLY A 10 -9.58 -6.35 -25.36
C GLY A 10 -8.54 -6.89 -24.38
N MET A 11 -7.28 -7.04 -24.82
CA MET A 11 -6.24 -7.68 -23.99
C MET A 11 -5.79 -6.77 -22.83
N GLY A 12 -5.77 -5.45 -23.04
CA GLY A 12 -5.35 -4.48 -22.02
C GLY A 12 -6.32 -4.39 -20.83
N GLN A 13 -7.62 -4.44 -21.08
CA GLN A 13 -8.64 -4.37 -20.02
C GLN A 13 -8.63 -5.63 -19.14
N ALA A 14 -8.52 -6.81 -19.76
CA ALA A 14 -8.42 -8.08 -19.02
C ALA A 14 -7.15 -8.16 -18.16
N GLN A 15 -6.02 -7.64 -18.68
CA GLN A 15 -4.77 -7.60 -17.93
C GLN A 15 -4.85 -6.67 -16.71
N VAL A 16 -5.43 -5.46 -16.86
CA VAL A 16 -5.61 -4.52 -15.74
C VAL A 16 -6.54 -5.10 -14.67
N MET A 17 -7.64 -5.75 -15.07
CA MET A 17 -8.52 -6.44 -14.12
C MET A 17 -7.79 -7.55 -13.34
N GLY A 18 -6.91 -8.30 -14.00
CA GLY A 18 -6.09 -9.32 -13.34
C GLY A 18 -5.07 -8.73 -12.36
N GLU A 19 -4.47 -7.59 -12.71
CA GLU A 19 -3.52 -6.86 -11.86
C GLU A 19 -4.20 -6.23 -10.65
N GLU A 20 -5.40 -5.67 -10.79
CA GLU A 20 -6.20 -5.17 -9.67
C GLU A 20 -6.62 -6.31 -8.72
N ALA A 21 -7.00 -7.47 -9.26
CA ALA A 21 -7.31 -8.63 -8.44
C ALA A 21 -6.07 -9.18 -7.71
N GLU A 22 -4.89 -9.17 -8.35
CA GLU A 22 -3.64 -9.55 -7.68
C GLU A 22 -3.24 -8.54 -6.60
N LEU A 23 -3.49 -7.24 -6.82
CA LEU A 23 -3.28 -6.23 -5.77
C LEU A 23 -4.13 -6.54 -4.53
N ASP A 24 -5.41 -6.84 -4.72
CA ASP A 24 -6.29 -7.15 -3.59
C ASP A 24 -5.90 -8.48 -2.90
N ARG A 25 -5.46 -9.49 -3.65
CA ARG A 25 -4.91 -10.73 -3.07
C ARG A 25 -3.65 -10.48 -2.23
N LEU A 26 -2.78 -9.60 -2.68
CA LEU A 26 -1.57 -9.22 -1.94
C LEU A 26 -1.88 -8.55 -0.61
N ARG A 27 -2.95 -7.75 -0.58
CA ARG A 27 -3.48 -7.09 0.62
C ARG A 27 -3.99 -8.08 1.64
N VAL A 28 -4.90 -8.95 1.20
CA VAL A 28 -5.43 -10.04 2.04
C VAL A 28 -4.29 -10.92 2.55
N LYS A 29 -3.33 -11.28 1.69
CA LYS A 29 -2.17 -12.09 2.09
C LYS A 29 -1.31 -11.43 3.18
N ALA A 30 -1.15 -10.11 3.14
CA ALA A 30 -0.41 -9.40 4.19
C ALA A 30 -1.17 -9.39 5.51
N GLU A 31 -2.48 -9.16 5.46
CA GLU A 31 -3.36 -9.19 6.64
C GLU A 31 -3.41 -10.60 7.26
N ASP A 32 -3.54 -11.64 6.45
CA ASP A 32 -3.49 -13.04 6.88
C ASP A 32 -2.13 -13.38 7.51
N ALA A 33 -1.03 -12.91 6.92
CA ALA A 33 0.30 -13.12 7.47
C ALA A 33 0.46 -12.45 8.84
N MET A 34 -0.02 -11.21 8.99
CA MET A 34 -0.04 -10.52 10.29
C MET A 34 -0.90 -11.25 11.31
N GLY A 35 -2.08 -11.75 10.92
CA GLY A 35 -2.96 -12.54 11.78
C GLY A 35 -2.33 -13.86 12.26
N ASN A 36 -1.33 -14.36 11.53
CA ASN A 36 -0.51 -15.53 11.88
C ASN A 36 0.84 -15.17 12.52
N ASP A 37 0.99 -13.93 13.00
CA ASP A 37 2.21 -13.40 13.61
C ASP A 37 3.46 -13.38 12.71
N ASP A 38 3.28 -13.51 11.40
CA ASP A 38 4.36 -13.45 10.40
C ASP A 38 4.47 -12.06 9.77
N ALA A 39 5.07 -11.15 10.55
CA ALA A 39 5.28 -9.77 10.12
C ALA A 39 6.24 -9.63 8.93
N GLU A 40 7.17 -10.57 8.74
CA GLU A 40 8.09 -10.55 7.60
C GLU A 40 7.34 -10.87 6.30
N SER A 41 6.51 -11.92 6.29
CA SER A 41 5.67 -12.25 5.14
C SER A 41 4.63 -11.17 4.83
N ALA A 42 4.11 -10.51 5.87
CA ALA A 42 3.25 -9.36 5.70
C ALA A 42 3.97 -8.20 5.00
N ALA A 43 5.18 -7.85 5.46
CA ALA A 43 6.00 -6.82 4.85
C ALA A 43 6.29 -7.13 3.38
N MET A 44 6.71 -8.37 3.05
CA MET A 44 6.97 -8.78 1.68
C MET A 44 5.73 -8.66 0.78
N SER A 45 4.56 -9.05 1.30
CA SER A 45 3.29 -8.99 0.56
C SER A 45 2.87 -7.54 0.31
N MET A 46 3.05 -6.64 1.29
CA MET A 46 2.80 -5.21 1.11
C MET A 46 3.80 -4.52 0.19
N GLY A 47 5.08 -4.88 0.24
CA GLY A 47 6.07 -4.36 -0.72
C GLY A 47 5.69 -4.72 -2.16
N ARG A 48 5.19 -5.95 -2.40
CA ARG A 48 4.65 -6.34 -3.70
C ARG A 48 3.37 -5.57 -4.06
N ALA A 49 2.48 -5.34 -3.10
CA ALA A 49 1.25 -4.57 -3.30
C ALA A 49 1.58 -3.12 -3.72
N ALA A 50 2.55 -2.48 -3.07
CA ALA A 50 3.03 -1.16 -3.43
C ALA A 50 3.53 -1.09 -4.88
N LEU A 51 4.39 -2.04 -5.28
CA LEU A 51 4.88 -2.13 -6.66
C LEU A 51 3.74 -2.32 -7.66
N MET A 52 2.76 -3.17 -7.34
CA MET A 52 1.59 -3.40 -8.19
C MET A 52 0.73 -2.13 -8.33
N ALA A 53 0.49 -1.42 -7.23
CA ALA A 53 -0.24 -0.14 -7.25
C ALA A 53 0.48 0.90 -8.14
N GLY A 54 1.79 1.03 -8.03
CA GLY A 54 2.57 1.91 -8.90
C GLY A 54 2.55 1.50 -10.37
N GLN A 55 2.50 0.20 -10.67
CA GLN A 55 2.31 -0.30 -12.04
C GLN A 55 0.92 0.02 -12.59
N LEU A 56 -0.13 -0.21 -11.80
CA LEU A 56 -1.51 0.13 -12.16
C LEU A 56 -1.64 1.64 -12.42
N ALA A 57 -1.06 2.49 -11.57
CA ALA A 57 -1.06 3.94 -11.76
C ALA A 57 -0.46 4.37 -13.12
N LYS A 58 0.60 3.71 -13.58
CA LYS A 58 1.25 4.03 -14.87
C LYS A 58 0.40 3.64 -16.08
N ARG A 59 -0.55 2.72 -15.90
CA ARG A 59 -1.40 2.18 -16.97
C ARG A 59 -2.76 2.84 -17.06
N GLN A 60 -3.15 3.62 -16.05
CA GLN A 60 -4.43 4.30 -16.07
C GLN A 60 -4.41 5.58 -16.92
N SER A 61 -5.43 5.70 -17.76
CA SER A 61 -5.75 6.90 -18.53
C SER A 61 -6.62 7.89 -17.74
N ASP A 62 -7.38 7.40 -16.77
CA ASP A 62 -8.14 8.24 -15.83
C ASP A 62 -7.19 8.85 -14.79
N SER A 63 -7.08 10.18 -14.80
CA SER A 63 -6.19 10.92 -13.89
C SER A 63 -6.55 10.74 -12.42
N GLY A 64 -7.84 10.62 -12.08
CA GLY A 64 -8.29 10.41 -10.72
C GLY A 64 -7.95 9.02 -10.20
N LEU A 65 -8.13 7.99 -11.03
CA LEU A 65 -7.79 6.61 -10.68
C LEU A 65 -6.28 6.40 -10.65
N GLN A 66 -5.55 6.98 -11.60
CA GLN A 66 -4.08 7.05 -11.57
C GLN A 66 -3.59 7.64 -10.25
N HIS A 67 -4.14 8.78 -9.84
CA HIS A 67 -3.77 9.45 -8.59
C HIS A 67 -4.10 8.59 -7.36
N THR A 68 -5.24 7.90 -7.39
CA THR A 68 -5.65 6.98 -6.30
C THR A 68 -4.67 5.81 -6.17
N PHE A 69 -4.20 5.24 -7.29
CA PHE A 69 -3.20 4.18 -7.25
C PHE A 69 -1.82 4.67 -6.80
N LYS A 70 -1.38 5.87 -7.19
CA LYS A 70 -0.14 6.47 -6.65
C LYS A 70 -0.22 6.71 -5.15
N THR A 71 -1.38 7.17 -4.67
CA THR A 71 -1.62 7.36 -3.24
C THR A 71 -1.59 6.01 -2.51
N ALA A 72 -2.21 4.98 -3.09
CA ALA A 72 -2.18 3.62 -2.55
C ALA A 72 -0.76 3.02 -2.53
N GLU A 73 0.09 3.30 -3.53
CA GLU A 73 1.49 2.89 -3.54
C GLU A 73 2.24 3.39 -2.29
N HIS A 74 2.16 4.68 -1.99
CA HIS A 74 2.74 5.27 -0.78
C HIS A 74 2.17 4.66 0.49
N LEU A 75 0.84 4.49 0.56
CA LEU A 75 0.22 3.81 1.69
C LEU A 75 0.79 2.39 1.89
N TYR A 76 0.85 1.57 0.84
CA TYR A 76 1.37 0.20 0.97
C TYR A 76 2.87 0.15 1.28
N ARG A 77 3.67 1.13 0.84
CA ARG A 77 5.06 1.30 1.30
C ARG A 77 5.15 1.61 2.79
N SER A 78 4.28 2.48 3.29
CA SER A 78 4.17 2.70 4.73
C SER A 78 3.89 1.40 5.48
N GLN A 79 2.95 0.58 4.99
CA GLN A 79 2.63 -0.70 5.61
C GLN A 79 3.78 -1.70 5.56
N GLU A 80 4.47 -1.82 4.42
CA GLU A 80 5.69 -2.61 4.29
C GLU A 80 6.70 -2.26 5.39
N HIS A 81 7.01 -0.97 5.55
CA HIS A 81 7.97 -0.48 6.52
C HIS A 81 7.50 -0.70 7.97
N GLY A 82 6.22 -0.50 8.26
CA GLY A 82 5.66 -0.77 9.58
C GLY A 82 5.72 -2.26 9.94
N TYR A 83 5.33 -3.14 9.04
CA TYR A 83 5.45 -4.59 9.25
C TYR A 83 6.91 -5.04 9.39
N ARG A 84 7.83 -4.47 8.61
CA ARG A 84 9.27 -4.72 8.78
C ARG A 84 9.77 -4.25 10.15
N ALA A 85 9.30 -3.12 10.66
CA ALA A 85 9.64 -2.67 12.01
C ALA A 85 9.19 -3.70 13.07
N ILE A 86 7.98 -4.26 12.95
CA ILE A 86 7.47 -5.32 13.83
C ILE A 86 8.36 -6.57 13.74
N ALA A 87 8.67 -7.02 12.52
CA ALA A 87 9.51 -8.20 12.30
C ALA A 87 10.90 -8.03 12.94
N LEU A 88 11.53 -6.88 12.73
CA LEU A 88 12.83 -6.54 13.32
C LEU A 88 12.77 -6.48 14.85
N PHE A 89 11.73 -5.89 15.41
CA PHE A 89 11.55 -5.79 16.87
C PHE A 89 11.37 -7.17 17.51
N ARG A 90 10.53 -8.02 16.91
CA ARG A 90 10.32 -9.40 17.35
C ARG A 90 11.60 -10.23 17.25
N ARG A 91 12.35 -10.10 16.15
CA ARG A 91 13.63 -10.78 15.95
C ARG A 91 14.69 -10.39 16.98
N ALA A 92 14.64 -9.15 17.47
CA ALA A 92 15.51 -8.64 18.52
C ALA A 92 15.03 -9.00 19.94
N GLY A 93 13.98 -9.83 20.09
CA GLY A 93 13.45 -10.24 21.39
C GLY A 93 12.52 -9.22 22.04
N GLY A 94 12.13 -8.15 21.34
CA GLY A 94 11.22 -7.12 21.86
C GLY A 94 11.83 -6.21 22.93
N GLU A 95 13.16 -6.07 22.94
CA GLU A 95 13.86 -5.21 23.90
C GLU A 95 13.59 -3.73 23.67
N LEU A 96 13.39 -2.99 24.76
CA LEU A 96 13.14 -1.54 24.75
C LEU A 96 14.32 -0.77 25.36
N PRO A 97 14.70 0.40 24.79
CA PRO A 97 14.17 0.98 23.56
C PRO A 97 14.51 0.14 22.33
N ALA A 98 13.67 0.20 21.31
CA ALA A 98 13.90 -0.57 20.09
C ALA A 98 15.21 -0.14 19.40
N SER A 99 15.77 -1.04 18.60
CA SER A 99 17.02 -0.77 17.88
C SER A 99 16.85 0.34 16.85
N ALA A 100 17.97 0.96 16.45
CA ALA A 100 17.99 1.96 15.38
C ALA A 100 17.38 1.44 14.05
N GLY A 101 17.50 0.14 13.76
CA GLY A 101 16.87 -0.46 12.57
C GLY A 101 15.34 -0.51 12.64
N VAL A 102 14.78 -0.76 13.82
CA VAL A 102 13.33 -0.73 14.06
C VAL A 102 12.83 0.72 13.92
N CYS A 103 13.46 1.66 14.61
CA CYS A 103 13.04 3.07 14.57
C CYS A 103 13.25 3.70 13.19
N GLY A 104 14.33 3.36 12.48
CA GLY A 104 14.53 3.81 11.10
C GLY A 104 13.47 3.26 10.14
N SER A 105 13.03 2.01 10.33
CA SER A 105 11.90 1.45 9.55
C SER A 105 10.60 2.19 9.85
N LEU A 106 10.32 2.51 11.11
CA LEU A 106 9.15 3.31 11.49
C LEU A 106 9.17 4.73 10.92
N GLN A 107 10.34 5.36 10.84
CA GLN A 107 10.49 6.68 10.24
C GLN A 107 10.20 6.65 8.73
N LEU A 108 10.68 5.62 8.02
CA LEU A 108 10.32 5.40 6.62
C LEU A 108 8.82 5.14 6.45
N ALA A 109 8.21 4.37 7.34
CA ALA A 109 6.76 4.16 7.33
C ALA A 109 6.00 5.48 7.45
N GLN A 110 6.40 6.32 8.40
CA GLN A 110 5.78 7.63 8.64
C GLN A 110 5.93 8.57 7.43
N LEU A 111 7.10 8.59 6.79
CA LEU A 111 7.35 9.41 5.59
C LEU A 111 6.42 9.01 4.44
N GLU A 112 6.31 7.71 4.17
CA GLU A 112 5.43 7.22 3.11
C GLU A 112 3.94 7.44 3.43
N LEU A 113 3.57 7.35 4.71
CA LEU A 113 2.21 7.69 5.14
C LEU A 113 1.90 9.17 4.93
N GLN A 114 2.84 10.07 5.19
CA GLN A 114 2.70 11.50 4.90
C GLN A 114 2.49 11.75 3.40
N HIS A 115 3.24 11.06 2.53
CA HIS A 115 3.02 11.14 1.08
C HIS A 115 1.62 10.66 0.68
N ALA A 116 1.11 9.59 1.31
CA ALA A 116 -0.26 9.12 1.07
C ALA A 116 -1.31 10.15 1.52
N GLN A 117 -1.14 10.75 2.70
CA GLN A 117 -2.01 11.82 3.21
C GLN A 117 -2.00 13.05 2.28
N GLU A 118 -0.82 13.49 1.82
CA GLU A 118 -0.70 14.56 0.84
C GLU A 118 -1.41 14.21 -0.47
N GLY A 119 -1.28 12.96 -0.93
CA GLY A 119 -2.02 12.43 -2.08
C GLY A 119 -3.53 12.59 -1.90
N LEU A 120 -4.07 12.12 -0.77
CA LEU A 120 -5.50 12.24 -0.45
C LEU A 120 -5.97 13.70 -0.40
N ASN A 121 -5.16 14.59 0.15
CA ASN A 121 -5.49 16.03 0.28
C ASN A 121 -5.45 16.77 -1.07
N ARG A 122 -4.59 16.33 -2.00
CA ARG A 122 -4.49 16.89 -3.35
C ARG A 122 -5.53 16.33 -4.33
N GLN A 123 -6.42 15.43 -3.90
CA GLN A 123 -7.38 14.83 -4.80
C GLN A 123 -8.46 15.85 -5.23
N VAL A 124 -8.31 16.37 -6.46
CA VAL A 124 -9.18 17.43 -7.00
C VAL A 124 -10.41 16.88 -7.74
N GLN A 125 -10.32 15.67 -8.29
CA GLN A 125 -11.38 15.09 -9.12
C GLN A 125 -12.26 14.13 -8.33
N ALA A 126 -13.57 14.29 -8.49
CA ALA A 126 -14.55 13.34 -7.98
C ALA A 126 -14.36 11.96 -8.66
N PRO A 127 -14.62 10.85 -7.95
CA PRO A 127 -14.48 9.53 -8.54
C PRO A 127 -15.42 9.34 -9.73
N ALA A 128 -14.90 8.85 -10.85
CA ALA A 128 -15.68 8.66 -12.08
C ALA A 128 -16.64 7.47 -12.01
N THR A 129 -16.37 6.51 -11.12
CA THR A 129 -17.16 5.28 -10.96
C THR A 129 -17.32 4.90 -9.48
N ASN A 130 -18.32 4.08 -9.17
CA ASN A 130 -18.51 3.53 -7.82
C ASN A 130 -17.31 2.69 -7.36
N ALA A 131 -16.68 1.94 -8.28
CA ALA A 131 -15.48 1.15 -7.98
C ALA A 131 -14.30 2.06 -7.59
N HIS A 132 -14.10 3.16 -8.31
CA HIS A 132 -13.10 4.16 -7.95
C HIS A 132 -13.42 4.82 -6.60
N ALA A 133 -14.68 5.19 -6.37
CA ALA A 133 -15.11 5.77 -5.10
C ALA A 133 -14.85 4.82 -3.91
N ALA A 134 -15.18 3.54 -4.06
CA ALA A 134 -14.92 2.51 -3.06
C ALA A 134 -13.42 2.36 -2.78
N ARG A 135 -12.60 2.26 -3.84
CA ARG A 135 -11.14 2.15 -3.70
C ARG A 135 -10.54 3.37 -2.99
N LEU A 136 -10.96 4.57 -3.36
CA LEU A 136 -10.53 5.80 -2.69
C LEU A 136 -10.95 5.81 -1.22
N GLY A 137 -12.18 5.37 -0.91
CA GLY A 137 -12.67 5.23 0.45
C GLY A 137 -11.80 4.29 1.28
N THR A 138 -11.44 3.12 0.73
CA THR A 138 -10.52 2.18 1.38
C THR A 138 -9.14 2.80 1.62
N VAL A 139 -8.54 3.45 0.62
CA VAL A 139 -7.23 4.11 0.78
C VAL A 139 -7.28 5.17 1.88
N ARG A 140 -8.35 5.98 1.94
CA ARG A 140 -8.52 6.98 3.00
C ARG A 140 -8.63 6.34 4.37
N GLN A 141 -9.57 5.41 4.55
CA GLN A 141 -9.78 4.75 5.83
C GLN A 141 -8.50 4.07 6.32
N THR A 142 -7.83 3.30 5.45
CA THR A 142 -6.59 2.63 5.82
C THR A 142 -5.47 3.62 6.14
N THR A 143 -5.41 4.79 5.47
CA THR A 143 -4.43 5.84 5.82
C THR A 143 -4.68 6.38 7.23
N ASP A 144 -5.94 6.60 7.60
CA ASP A 144 -6.33 7.10 8.93
C ASP A 144 -6.01 6.05 10.02
N ASP A 145 -6.36 4.79 9.77
CA ASP A 145 -6.06 3.68 10.69
C ASP A 145 -4.54 3.54 10.91
N TRP A 146 -3.76 3.62 9.84
CA TRP A 146 -2.30 3.51 9.90
C TRP A 146 -1.63 4.72 10.54
N THR A 147 -2.25 5.90 10.51
CA THR A 147 -1.78 7.07 11.25
C THR A 147 -1.78 6.77 12.74
N THR A 148 -2.91 6.26 13.24
CA THR A 148 -3.04 5.90 14.66
C THR A 148 -2.09 4.76 15.03
N LEU A 149 -1.99 3.74 14.16
CA LEU A 149 -1.10 2.60 14.41
C LEU A 149 0.37 3.00 14.49
N LEU A 150 0.88 3.76 13.51
CA LEU A 150 2.30 4.16 13.51
C LEU A 150 2.63 5.09 14.69
N GLU A 151 1.71 5.95 15.11
CA GLU A 151 1.88 6.77 16.32
C GLU A 151 2.00 5.91 17.57
N SER A 152 1.15 4.89 17.72
CA SER A 152 1.24 3.91 18.80
C SER A 152 2.58 3.18 18.76
N MET A 153 2.98 2.67 17.59
CA MET A 153 4.22 1.91 17.44
C MET A 153 5.46 2.74 17.81
N HIS A 154 5.52 4.03 17.43
CA HIS A 154 6.63 4.89 17.83
C HIS A 154 6.70 5.03 19.36
N ALA A 155 5.56 5.19 20.03
CA ALA A 155 5.50 5.28 21.48
C ALA A 155 5.88 3.95 22.15
N ASP A 156 5.29 2.84 21.70
CA ASP A 156 5.46 1.50 22.25
C ASP A 156 6.91 1.02 22.09
N PHE A 157 7.51 1.27 20.92
CA PHE A 157 8.91 0.90 20.63
C PHE A 157 9.92 1.92 21.18
N ARG A 158 9.44 3.02 21.78
CA ARG A 158 10.25 4.12 22.33
C ARG A 158 11.21 4.73 21.31
N CYS A 159 10.73 4.91 20.09
CA CYS A 159 11.46 5.60 19.05
C CYS A 159 11.27 7.12 19.24
N SER A 160 12.38 7.87 19.26
CA SER A 160 12.32 9.33 19.17
C SER A 160 11.77 9.72 17.80
N ARG A 161 10.76 10.60 17.77
CA ARG A 161 10.22 11.17 16.53
C ARG A 161 11.21 12.13 15.89
#